data_AF-F8PG60-F1
#
_entry.id   AF-F8PG60-F1
#
_cell.length_a   1.000
_cell.length_b   1.000
_cell.length_c   1.000
_cell.angle_alpha   90.00
_cell.angle_beta   90.00
_cell.angle_gamma   90.00
#
_symmetry.space_group_name_H-M   'P 1'
#
loop_
_entity.id
_entity.type
_entity.pdbx_description
1 polymer ?
#
loop_
_entity_poly.entity_id
_entity_poly.type
_entity_poly.pdbx_seq_one_letter_code
_entity_poly.pdbx_strand_id
1 'polypeptide(L)'
;KNLLSAPHNAHILNLLFDLVTWHAYAKLHLHTSDTLNLFDLATILLSQSMRKFIKVTCSYYDTKELPQETSIRNRCVAALASKQDTAPTRDGSSGSKQKKLNLTTYKYHALADYPNTIRQKGTTDNYNTQTVKSGY
;
A
#
# COMPACT_ATOMS: atom_id res chain seq x y z
N LYS A 1 -14.20 -3.05 -23.68
CA LYS A 1 -13.33 -1.86 -23.86
C LYS A 1 -12.35 -1.83 -22.69
N ASN A 2 -11.05 -1.64 -22.93
CA ASN A 2 -10.03 -1.59 -21.86
C ASN A 2 -9.91 -0.16 -21.31
N LEU A 3 -9.66 -0.02 -19.99
CA LEU A 3 -9.56 1.29 -19.34
C LEU A 3 -8.22 1.98 -19.66
N LEU A 4 -7.15 1.20 -19.84
CA LEU A 4 -5.81 1.67 -20.19
C LEU A 4 -5.31 1.01 -21.47
N SER A 5 -4.31 1.62 -22.10
CA SER A 5 -3.60 1.02 -23.24
C SER A 5 -2.82 -0.23 -22.80
N ALA A 6 -2.60 -1.14 -23.75
CA ALA A 6 -1.69 -2.26 -23.53
C ALA A 6 -0.24 -1.72 -23.43
N PRO A 7 0.61 -2.25 -22.52
CA PRO A 7 0.38 -3.42 -21.65
C PRO A 7 -0.21 -3.10 -20.26
N HIS A 8 -0.45 -1.82 -19.95
CA HIS A 8 -0.76 -1.35 -18.61
C HIS A 8 -2.06 -1.92 -18.02
N ASN A 9 -3.11 -2.04 -18.83
CA ASN A 9 -4.38 -2.63 -18.39
C ASN A 9 -4.19 -4.06 -17.86
N ALA A 10 -3.41 -4.88 -18.58
CA ALA A 10 -3.12 -6.25 -18.16
C ALA A 10 -2.31 -6.30 -16.86
N HIS A 11 -1.32 -5.41 -16.71
CA HIS A 11 -0.54 -5.35 -15.46
C HIS A 11 -1.39 -4.98 -14.24
N ILE A 12 -2.32 -4.04 -14.40
CA ILE A 12 -3.22 -3.64 -13.31
C ILE A 12 -4.19 -4.76 -12.97
N LEU A 13 -4.79 -5.41 -13.98
CA LEU A 13 -5.71 -6.52 -13.74
C LEU A 13 -5.02 -7.70 -13.04
N ASN A 14 -3.81 -8.05 -13.45
CA ASN A 14 -3.03 -9.09 -12.77
C ASN A 14 -2.71 -8.70 -11.33
N LEU A 15 -2.28 -7.46 -11.09
CA LEU A 15 -2.02 -6.97 -9.73
C LEU A 15 -3.27 -7.00 -8.86
N LEU A 16 -4.43 -6.60 -9.39
CA LEU A 16 -5.70 -6.65 -8.66
C LEU A 16 -6.10 -8.10 -8.34
N PHE A 17 -5.92 -9.02 -9.28
CA PHE A 17 -6.18 -10.44 -9.06
C PHE A 17 -5.29 -11.01 -7.95
N ASP A 18 -3.98 -10.71 -7.96
CA ASP A 18 -3.05 -11.16 -6.93
C ASP A 18 -3.38 -10.55 -5.56
N LEU A 19 -3.78 -9.27 -5.51
CA LEU A 19 -4.23 -8.60 -4.29
C LEU A 19 -5.46 -9.27 -3.69
N VAL A 20 -6.47 -9.56 -4.52
CA VAL A 20 -7.70 -10.23 -4.07
C VAL A 20 -7.40 -11.65 -3.62
N THR A 21 -6.54 -12.37 -4.33
CA THR A 21 -6.11 -13.74 -3.97
C THR A 21 -5.38 -13.74 -2.63
N TRP A 22 -4.40 -12.86 -2.44
CA TRP A 22 -3.70 -12.68 -1.18
C TRP A 22 -4.67 -12.32 -0.04
N HIS A 23 -5.61 -11.40 -0.29
CA HIS A 23 -6.60 -10.99 0.70
C HIS A 23 -7.55 -12.13 1.08
N ALA A 24 -7.97 -12.96 0.12
CA ALA A 24 -8.80 -14.12 0.37
C ALA A 24 -8.09 -15.09 1.33
N TYR A 25 -6.81 -15.38 1.12
CA TYR A 25 -6.02 -16.19 2.04
C TYR A 25 -5.87 -15.53 3.41
N ALA A 26 -5.58 -14.23 3.47
CA ALA A 26 -5.47 -13.49 4.73
C ALA A 26 -6.75 -13.50 5.57
N LYS A 27 -7.91 -13.68 4.91
CA LYS A 27 -9.24 -13.69 5.53
C LYS A 27 -9.77 -15.08 5.84
N LEU A 28 -9.03 -16.15 5.55
CA LEU A 28 -9.47 -17.49 5.95
C LEU A 28 -9.50 -17.60 7.47
N HIS A 29 -10.62 -18.08 8.01
CA HIS A 29 -10.76 -18.34 9.44
C HIS A 29 -10.17 -19.70 9.85
N LEU A 30 -9.84 -20.54 8.88
CA LEU A 30 -9.19 -21.82 9.10
C LEU A 30 -8.02 -21.97 8.14
N HIS A 31 -6.84 -22.19 8.69
CA HIS A 31 -5.64 -22.46 7.93
C HIS A 31 -5.20 -23.92 8.10
N THR A 32 -4.85 -24.55 7.00
CA THR A 32 -4.12 -25.82 6.96
C THR A 32 -2.70 -25.55 6.50
N SER A 33 -1.81 -26.54 6.61
CA SER A 33 -0.45 -26.45 6.06
C SER A 33 -0.47 -26.07 4.58
N ASP A 34 -1.40 -26.63 3.81
CA ASP A 34 -1.54 -26.36 2.38
C ASP A 34 -1.99 -24.93 2.08
N THR A 35 -3.01 -24.42 2.79
CA THR A 35 -3.47 -23.05 2.56
C THR A 35 -2.42 -22.02 2.98
N LEU A 36 -1.61 -22.31 3.99
CA LEU A 36 -0.49 -21.46 4.38
C LEU A 36 0.64 -21.48 3.36
N ASN A 37 0.95 -22.63 2.76
CA ASN A 37 1.93 -22.73 1.68
C ASN A 37 1.46 -21.96 0.43
N LEU A 38 0.17 -22.06 0.09
CA LEU A 38 -0.45 -21.27 -0.97
C LEU A 38 -0.43 -19.77 -0.65
N PHE A 39 -0.56 -19.40 0.63
CA PHE A 39 -0.52 -18.01 1.06
C PHE A 39 0.90 -17.40 0.92
N ASP A 40 1.95 -18.17 1.21
CA ASP A 40 3.33 -17.74 0.92
C ASP A 40 3.51 -17.52 -0.59
N LEU A 41 3.03 -18.45 -1.41
CA LEU A 41 3.10 -18.33 -2.86
C LEU A 41 2.35 -17.09 -3.36
N ALA A 42 1.13 -16.87 -2.87
CA ALA A 42 0.33 -15.68 -3.21
C ALA A 42 1.07 -14.39 -2.82
N THR A 43 1.76 -14.37 -1.69
CA THR A 43 2.60 -13.25 -1.25
C THR A 43 3.75 -12.99 -2.24
N ILE A 44 4.42 -14.05 -2.71
CA ILE A 44 5.51 -13.94 -3.70
C ILE A 44 4.97 -13.38 -5.03
N LEU A 45 3.86 -13.92 -5.53
CA LEU A 45 3.24 -13.51 -6.79
C LEU A 45 2.77 -12.06 -6.74
N LEU A 46 2.04 -11.68 -5.68
CA LEU A 46 1.67 -10.29 -5.41
C LEU A 46 2.89 -9.37 -5.41
N SER A 47 3.98 -9.80 -4.78
CA SER A 47 5.20 -9.01 -4.72
C SER A 47 5.84 -8.81 -6.09
N GLN A 48 5.83 -9.84 -6.94
CA GLN A 48 6.33 -9.76 -8.31
C GLN A 48 5.47 -8.82 -9.17
N SER A 49 4.14 -8.97 -9.09
CA SER A 49 3.19 -8.11 -9.81
C SER A 49 3.29 -6.65 -9.39
N MET A 50 3.47 -6.36 -8.10
CA MET A 50 3.65 -5.01 -7.59
C MET A 50 4.95 -4.37 -8.09
N ARG A 51 6.07 -5.12 -8.06
CA ARG A 51 7.35 -4.64 -8.64
C ARG A 51 7.24 -4.39 -10.14
N LYS A 52 6.52 -5.25 -10.87
CA LYS A 52 6.27 -5.08 -12.30
C LYS A 52 5.41 -3.85 -12.58
N PHE A 53 4.36 -3.63 -11.79
CA PHE A 53 3.50 -2.45 -11.87
C PHE A 53 4.30 -1.16 -11.69
N ILE A 54 5.18 -1.09 -10.68
CA ILE A 54 6.05 0.08 -10.47
C ILE A 54 7.01 0.28 -11.63
N LYS A 55 7.71 -0.79 -12.05
CA LYS A 55 8.77 -0.71 -13.07
C LYS A 55 8.24 -0.33 -14.45
N VAL A 56 7.00 -0.70 -14.79
CA VAL A 56 6.46 -0.54 -16.15
C VAL A 56 5.33 0.47 -16.21
N THR A 57 4.36 0.38 -15.30
CA THR A 57 3.16 1.22 -15.35
C THR A 57 3.39 2.56 -14.65
N CYS A 58 3.92 2.57 -13.42
CA CYS A 58 4.21 3.82 -12.71
C CYS A 58 5.35 4.64 -13.36
N SER A 59 6.24 4.01 -14.11
CA SER A 59 7.28 4.74 -14.87
C SER A 59 6.73 5.43 -16.12
N TYR A 60 5.62 4.93 -16.67
CA TYR A 60 4.99 5.45 -17.88
C TYR A 60 4.05 6.62 -17.58
N TYR A 61 3.28 6.54 -16.48
CA TYR A 61 2.35 7.59 -16.08
C TYR A 61 3.01 8.57 -15.10
N ASP A 62 3.03 9.86 -15.44
CA ASP A 62 3.48 10.93 -14.54
C ASP A 62 2.42 11.23 -13.47
N THR A 63 2.49 10.52 -12.34
CA THR A 63 1.60 10.73 -11.20
C THR A 63 2.13 11.85 -10.31
N LYS A 64 1.27 12.82 -9.98
CA LYS A 64 1.61 13.96 -9.11
C LYS A 64 0.65 14.05 -7.93
N GLU A 65 1.09 14.76 -6.89
CA GLU A 65 0.26 15.10 -5.74
C GLU A 65 -1.04 15.76 -6.18
N LEU A 66 -2.15 15.39 -5.54
CA LEU A 66 -3.41 16.11 -5.74
C LEU A 66 -3.26 17.57 -5.23
N PRO A 67 -4.08 18.51 -5.73
CA PRO A 67 -4.06 19.90 -5.25
C PRO A 67 -4.21 20.00 -3.73
N GLN A 68 -5.07 19.16 -3.14
CA GLN A 68 -5.28 19.08 -1.70
C GLN A 68 -4.04 18.56 -0.95
N GLU A 69 -3.35 17.54 -1.46
CA GLU A 69 -2.11 17.04 -0.86
C GLU A 69 -1.00 18.10 -0.92
N THR A 70 -0.90 18.80 -2.05
CA THR A 70 0.06 19.89 -2.27
C THR A 70 -0.17 21.03 -1.26
N SER A 71 -1.43 21.44 -1.05
CA SER A 71 -1.77 22.52 -0.12
C SER A 71 -1.49 22.14 1.33
N ILE A 72 -1.84 20.91 1.74
CA ILE A 72 -1.53 20.37 3.07
C ILE A 72 -0.02 20.36 3.30
N ARG A 73 0.76 19.86 2.33
CA ARG A 73 2.22 19.84 2.40
C ARG A 73 2.80 21.25 2.55
N ASN A 74 2.35 22.21 1.75
CA ASN A 74 2.82 23.59 1.81
C ASN A 74 2.52 24.22 3.19
N ARG A 75 1.34 23.96 3.75
CA ARG A 75 0.98 24.42 5.11
C ARG A 75 1.89 23.80 6.17
N CYS A 76 2.17 22.50 6.09
CA CYS A 76 3.09 21.82 7.02
C CYS A 76 4.51 22.38 6.93
N VAL A 77 5.02 22.63 5.72
CA VAL A 77 6.35 23.24 5.52
C VAL A 77 6.39 24.65 6.10
N ALA A 78 5.36 25.47 5.87
CA ALA A 78 5.28 26.82 6.43
C ALA A 78 5.24 26.81 7.97
N ALA A 79 4.50 25.89 8.59
CA ALA A 79 4.41 25.75 10.04
C ALA A 79 5.72 25.23 10.68
N LEU A 80 6.56 24.52 9.93
CA LEU A 80 7.88 24.10 10.37
C LEU A 80 8.90 25.23 10.20
N ALA A 81 8.83 25.98 9.11
CA ALA A 81 9.67 27.15 8.86
C ALA A 81 9.41 28.28 9.88
N SER A 82 8.16 28.47 10.33
CA SER A 82 7.85 29.45 11.39
C SER A 82 8.43 29.09 12.76
N LYS A 83 8.99 27.89 12.93
CA LYS A 83 9.64 27.43 14.18
C LYS A 83 11.17 27.51 14.13
N GLN A 84 11.76 27.82 12.97
CA GLN A 84 13.20 27.96 12.79
C GLN A 84 13.49 29.37 12.26
N ASP A 85 14.27 30.18 12.99
CA ASP A 85 14.67 31.55 12.60
C ASP A 85 15.61 31.62 11.38
N THR A 86 15.71 30.55 10.61
CA THR A 86 16.51 30.50 9.38
C THR A 86 15.61 30.67 8.17
N ALA A 87 15.87 31.73 7.40
CA ALA A 87 15.18 32.01 6.15
C ALA A 87 15.21 30.76 5.25
N PRO A 88 14.06 30.21 4.84
CA PRO A 88 14.04 29.00 4.04
C PRO A 88 14.65 29.31 2.67
N THR A 89 15.70 28.58 2.32
CA THR A 89 16.23 28.54 0.95
C THR A 89 15.07 28.10 0.07
N ARG A 90 14.58 29.03 -0.77
CA ARG A 90 13.44 28.81 -1.65
C ARG A 90 13.84 27.88 -2.78
N ASP A 91 13.93 26.58 -2.50
CA ASP A 91 14.08 25.60 -3.56
C ASP A 91 12.70 25.32 -4.20
N GLY A 92 12.27 26.28 -5.01
CA GLY A 92 11.79 26.05 -6.36
C GLY A 92 10.60 25.12 -6.66
N SER A 93 9.76 24.67 -5.74
CA SER A 93 8.50 24.00 -6.15
C SER A 93 7.28 24.29 -5.28
N SER A 94 6.67 25.46 -5.52
CA SER A 94 5.29 25.75 -5.10
C SER A 94 4.26 24.81 -5.78
N GLY A 95 4.66 24.13 -6.85
CA GLY A 95 3.82 23.22 -7.62
C GLY A 95 3.61 21.83 -7.01
N SER A 96 2.70 21.07 -7.62
CA SER A 96 2.46 19.66 -7.31
C SER A 96 3.71 18.83 -7.59
N LYS A 97 4.12 18.02 -6.60
CA LYS A 97 5.31 17.16 -6.70
C LYS A 97 4.96 15.82 -7.34
N GLN A 98 5.91 15.24 -8.08
CA GLN A 98 5.75 13.87 -8.57
C GLN A 98 5.65 12.90 -7.38
N LYS A 99 4.67 12.00 -7.45
CA LYS A 99 4.38 11.02 -6.40
C LYS A 99 4.58 9.62 -6.95
N LYS A 100 5.65 8.96 -6.49
CA LYS A 100 5.92 7.55 -6.80
C LYS A 100 5.42 6.65 -5.67
N LEU A 101 4.94 5.47 -6.03
CA LEU A 101 4.56 4.43 -5.09
C LEU A 101 5.82 3.94 -4.34
N ASN A 102 5.75 3.90 -3.01
CA ASN A 102 6.87 3.48 -2.15
C ASN A 102 6.61 2.09 -1.54
N LEU A 103 7.44 1.10 -1.90
CA LEU A 103 7.36 -0.26 -1.36
C LEU A 103 8.16 -0.48 -0.07
N THR A 104 9.01 0.46 0.35
CA THR A 104 9.79 0.34 1.60
C THR A 104 8.97 0.74 2.83
N THR A 105 7.64 0.75 2.71
CA THR A 105 6.75 1.10 3.80
C THR A 105 6.46 -0.14 4.64
N TYR A 106 6.37 0.04 5.96
CA TYR A 106 6.03 -1.05 6.88
C TYR A 106 4.79 -1.84 6.43
N LYS A 107 3.77 -1.13 5.94
CA LYS A 107 2.53 -1.73 5.44
C LYS A 107 2.77 -2.80 4.38
N TYR A 108 3.73 -2.58 3.49
CA TYR A 108 4.04 -3.53 2.42
C TYR A 108 4.84 -4.72 2.95
N HIS A 109 5.84 -4.48 3.81
CA HIS A 109 6.62 -5.54 4.43
C HIS A 109 5.76 -6.46 5.30
N ALA A 110 4.82 -5.88 6.06
CA ALA A 110 3.90 -6.62 6.90
C ALA A 110 3.07 -7.65 6.13
N LEU A 111 2.82 -7.47 4.82
CA LEU A 111 2.09 -8.45 4.00
C LEU A 111 2.80 -9.80 3.97
N ALA A 112 4.13 -9.81 3.97
CA ALA A 112 4.91 -11.05 3.95
C ALA A 112 4.98 -11.75 5.32
N ASP A 113 4.67 -11.03 6.39
CA ASP A 113 4.69 -11.57 7.75
C ASP A 113 3.38 -12.30 8.11
N TYR A 114 2.30 -12.13 7.34
CA TYR A 114 1.00 -12.73 7.63
C TYR A 114 1.06 -14.26 7.73
N PRO A 115 1.57 -15.01 6.73
CA PRO A 115 1.58 -16.47 6.80
C PRO A 115 2.35 -16.99 8.02
N ASN A 116 3.50 -16.39 8.32
CA ASN A 116 4.31 -16.78 9.48
C ASN A 116 3.66 -16.42 10.80
N THR A 117 3.00 -15.25 10.88
CA THR A 117 2.23 -14.85 12.05
C THR A 117 1.11 -15.84 12.33
N ILE A 118 0.38 -16.26 11.31
CA ILE A 118 -0.72 -17.23 11.44
C ILE A 118 -0.21 -18.61 11.88
N ARG A 119 0.94 -19.07 11.34
CA ARG A 119 1.58 -20.32 11.80
C ARG A 119 1.90 -20.31 13.29
N GLN A 120 2.40 -19.19 13.80
CA GLN A 120 2.89 -19.10 15.18
C GLN A 120 1.78 -18.81 16.18
N LYS A 121 0.79 -18.01 15.80
CA LYS A 121 -0.18 -17.43 16.74
C LYS A 121 -1.63 -17.83 16.44
N GLY A 122 -1.92 -18.32 15.25
CA GLY A 122 -3.27 -18.57 14.76
C GLY A 122 -3.85 -17.38 13.99
N THR A 123 -5.11 -17.49 13.59
CA THR A 123 -5.83 -16.45 12.84
C THR A 123 -6.07 -15.20 13.69
N THR A 124 -6.06 -14.03 13.05
CA THR A 124 -6.20 -12.75 13.77
C THR A 124 -7.64 -12.29 13.98
N ASP A 125 -8.64 -13.10 13.61
CA ASP A 125 -10.06 -12.75 13.62
C ASP A 125 -10.67 -12.64 15.03
N ASN A 126 -10.02 -13.21 16.06
CA ASN A 126 -10.56 -13.30 17.43
C ASN A 126 -9.74 -12.61 18.54
N TYR A 127 -8.79 -11.71 18.22
CA TYR A 127 -7.99 -11.05 19.26
C TYR A 127 -8.64 -9.81 19.90
N ASN A 128 -9.84 -9.38 19.47
CA ASN A 128 -10.51 -8.23 20.05
C ASN A 128 -11.66 -8.66 20.97
N THR A 129 -11.53 -8.34 22.27
CA THR A 129 -12.56 -8.56 23.29
C THR A 129 -13.33 -7.28 23.64
N GLN A 130 -13.30 -6.24 22.80
CA GLN A 130 -14.07 -5.02 23.07
C GLN A 130 -15.57 -5.33 23.10
N THR A 131 -16.12 -5.37 24.32
CA THR A 131 -17.55 -5.29 24.56
C THR A 131 -18.02 -3.90 24.12
N VAL A 132 -18.74 -3.82 23.01
CA VAL A 132 -19.40 -2.57 22.59
C VAL A 132 -20.41 -2.21 23.68
N LYS A 133 -20.17 -1.13 24.42
CA LYS A 133 -21.19 -0.57 25.30
C LYS A 133 -22.25 0.09 24.41
N SER A 134 -23.44 -0.50 24.36
CA SER A 134 -24.62 0.16 23.80
C SER A 134 -24.94 1.36 24.68
N GLY A 135 -24.67 2.56 24.19
CA GLY A 135 -25.13 3.79 24.82
C GLY A 135 -26.65 3.86 24.71
N TYR A 136 -27.33 3.76 25.85
CA TYR A 136 -28.66 4.33 26.05
C TYR A 136 -28.50 5.75 26.57
#